data_AF-R4G2P3-F1
#
_entry.id   AF-R4G2P3-F1
#
_cell.length_a   1.000
_cell.length_b   1.000
_cell.length_c   1.000
_cell.angle_alpha   90.00
_cell.angle_beta   90.00
_cell.angle_gamma   90.00
#
_symmetry.space_group_name_H-M   'P 1'
#
loop_
_entity.id
_entity.type
_entity.pdbx_description
1 polymer ?
#
loop_
_entity_poly.entity_id
_entity_poly.type
_entity_poly.pdbx_seq_one_letter_code
_entity_poly.pdbx_strand_id
1 'polypeptide(L)'
;LANNDCTKNIDCITESSICLDNTCQCLPVFVLNGEHTQCLEVSRGYGASCIESVQCSTKLEAGGQCNNSICNCAEGFHYFKGQCWKTSGLTQPCKHDSNCFVSNDFEASICNNVKNICECSPGYYQREYSSCRRISEKPGESCGIPLDCKYPNATCTR
;
A
#
# COMPACT_ATOMS: atom_id res chain seq x y z
N LEU A 1 -18.88 9.11 -29.66
CA LEU A 1 -17.41 8.96 -29.74
C LEU A 1 -16.86 10.37 -29.78
N ALA A 2 -16.59 10.96 -28.60
CA ALA A 2 -16.15 12.34 -28.54
C ALA A 2 -14.74 12.43 -29.10
N ASN A 3 -14.58 13.20 -30.17
CA ASN A 3 -13.30 13.51 -30.76
C ASN A 3 -12.50 14.28 -29.70
N ASN A 4 -11.51 13.64 -29.07
CA ASN A 4 -10.69 14.26 -28.02
C ASN A 4 -9.58 15.14 -28.60
N ASP A 5 -9.60 15.32 -29.93
CA ASP A 5 -8.67 16.14 -30.67
C ASP A 5 -8.94 17.63 -30.40
N CYS A 6 -7.87 18.39 -30.22
CA CYS A 6 -7.93 19.83 -29.97
C CYS A 6 -6.79 20.55 -30.69
N THR A 7 -6.96 21.85 -30.92
CA THR A 7 -5.89 22.74 -31.41
C THR A 7 -5.55 23.84 -30.40
N LYS A 8 -6.51 24.19 -29.54
CA LYS A 8 -6.40 25.21 -28.50
C LYS A 8 -7.11 24.73 -27.24
N ASN A 9 -6.75 25.30 -26.09
CA ASN A 9 -7.37 24.94 -24.80
C ASN A 9 -8.88 25.17 -24.77
N ILE A 10 -9.39 26.14 -25.53
CA ILE A 10 -10.84 26.43 -25.64
C ILE A 10 -11.62 25.32 -26.36
N ASP A 11 -10.94 24.45 -27.12
CA ASP A 11 -11.58 23.33 -27.82
C ASP A 11 -11.96 22.21 -26.83
N CYS A 12 -11.34 22.22 -25.64
CA CYS A 12 -11.60 21.23 -24.60
C CYS A 12 -12.82 21.64 -23.76
N ILE A 13 -13.90 20.87 -23.88
CA ILE A 13 -15.19 21.12 -23.22
C ILE A 13 -15.12 20.78 -21.72
N THR A 14 -14.27 19.82 -21.35
CA THR A 14 -14.12 19.36 -19.97
C THR A 14 -13.45 20.43 -19.10
N GLU A 15 -14.06 20.77 -17.97
CA GLU A 15 -13.44 21.68 -17.01
C GLU A 15 -12.09 21.15 -16.51
N SER A 16 -11.16 22.06 -16.21
CA SER A 16 -9.80 21.73 -15.77
C SER A 16 -9.01 20.86 -16.75
N SER A 17 -9.25 21.03 -18.05
CA SER A 17 -8.48 20.39 -19.13
C SER A 17 -7.75 21.42 -20.02
N ILE A 18 -6.70 20.97 -20.68
CA ILE A 18 -5.78 21.73 -21.52
C ILE A 18 -5.53 20.93 -22.81
N CYS A 19 -5.36 21.63 -23.92
CA CYS A 19 -4.95 21.00 -25.16
C CYS A 19 -3.44 20.74 -25.15
N LEU A 20 -3.05 19.47 -25.16
CA LEU A 20 -1.65 19.04 -25.20
C LEU A 20 -1.48 17.93 -26.23
N ASP A 21 -0.53 18.09 -27.14
CA ASP A 21 -0.27 17.14 -28.25
C ASP A 21 -1.51 16.85 -29.10
N ASN A 22 -2.27 17.92 -29.40
CA ASN A 22 -3.55 17.88 -30.09
C ASN A 22 -4.62 17.02 -29.39
N THR A 23 -4.47 16.70 -28.10
CA THR A 23 -5.45 15.93 -27.33
C THR A 23 -5.83 16.69 -26.05
N CYS A 24 -7.10 16.68 -25.65
CA CYS A 24 -7.50 17.25 -24.37
C CYS A 24 -7.04 16.36 -23.22
N GLN A 25 -6.26 16.95 -22.31
CA GLN A 25 -5.71 16.30 -21.12
C GLN A 25 -6.06 17.11 -19.87
N CYS A 26 -6.21 16.44 -18.74
CA CYS A 26 -6.45 17.14 -17.47
C CYS A 26 -5.22 17.98 -17.06
N LEU A 27 -5.47 19.12 -16.42
CA LEU A 27 -4.43 19.96 -15.84
C LEU A 27 -3.59 19.18 -14.81
N PRO A 28 -2.37 19.64 -14.49
CA PRO A 28 -1.60 19.09 -13.38
C PRO A 28 -2.46 19.03 -12.11
N VAL A 29 -2.31 17.97 -11.33
CA VAL A 29 -3.13 17.65 -10.13
C VAL A 29 -4.60 17.29 -10.37
N PHE A 30 -5.01 17.10 -11.63
CA PHE A 30 -6.31 16.52 -11.97
C PHE A 30 -6.13 15.19 -12.71
N VAL A 31 -7.14 14.31 -12.59
CA VAL A 31 -7.21 13.02 -13.27
C VAL A 31 -8.55 12.85 -13.96
N LEU A 32 -8.52 12.24 -15.14
CA LEU A 32 -9.74 11.97 -15.90
C LEU A 32 -10.55 10.89 -15.19
N ASN A 33 -11.85 11.11 -15.02
CA ASN A 33 -12.74 10.15 -14.40
C ASN A 33 -12.98 8.91 -15.28
N GLY A 34 -13.55 7.85 -14.72
CA GLY A 34 -13.75 6.59 -15.44
C GLY A 34 -14.64 6.71 -16.68
N GLU A 35 -15.58 7.65 -16.69
CA GLU A 35 -16.45 7.92 -17.84
C GLU A 35 -15.81 8.82 -18.91
N HIS A 36 -14.61 9.34 -18.67
CA HIS A 36 -13.90 10.26 -19.57
C HIS A 36 -14.68 11.56 -19.86
N THR A 37 -15.45 12.04 -18.88
CA THR A 37 -16.32 13.22 -18.99
C THR A 37 -15.81 14.42 -18.19
N GLN A 38 -15.10 14.18 -17.09
CA GLN A 38 -14.66 15.23 -16.16
C GLN A 38 -13.25 14.99 -15.62
N CYS A 39 -12.52 16.07 -15.36
CA CYS A 39 -11.25 16.06 -14.66
C CYS A 39 -11.50 16.27 -13.16
N LEU A 40 -11.16 15.28 -12.35
CA LEU A 40 -11.32 15.27 -10.91
C LEU A 40 -10.01 15.65 -10.21
N GLU A 41 -10.06 16.43 -9.13
CA GLU A 41 -8.85 16.75 -8.35
C GLU A 41 -8.24 15.47 -7.78
N VAL A 42 -6.91 15.32 -7.91
CA VAL A 42 -6.17 14.21 -7.33
C VAL A 42 -6.30 14.24 -5.80
N SER A 43 -6.63 13.09 -5.22
CA SER A 43 -6.79 13.00 -3.76
C SER A 43 -5.44 13.09 -3.04
N ARG A 44 -5.46 13.57 -1.79
CA ARG A 44 -4.26 13.79 -0.98
C ARG A 44 -3.62 12.49 -0.45
N GLY A 45 -4.19 11.34 -0.76
CA GLY A 45 -3.69 10.02 -0.37
C GLY A 45 -4.63 9.30 0.59
N TYR A 46 -4.08 8.45 1.45
CA TYR A 46 -4.86 7.62 2.36
C TYR A 46 -5.68 8.46 3.34
N GLY A 47 -6.97 8.12 3.51
CA GLY A 47 -7.89 8.83 4.38
C GLY A 47 -8.47 10.14 3.81
N ALA A 48 -8.03 10.57 2.63
CA ALA A 48 -8.55 11.77 1.99
C ALA A 48 -9.87 11.50 1.25
N SER A 49 -10.68 12.55 1.09
CA SER A 49 -11.95 12.45 0.36
C SER A 49 -11.74 12.13 -1.11
N CYS A 50 -12.69 11.40 -1.68
CA CYS A 50 -12.72 11.04 -3.09
C CYS A 50 -14.16 10.80 -3.57
N ILE A 51 -14.33 10.85 -4.89
CA ILE A 51 -15.53 10.52 -5.66
C ILE A 51 -15.28 9.20 -6.39
N GLU A 52 -14.11 9.06 -7.02
CA GLU A 52 -13.72 7.87 -7.78
C GLU A 52 -12.32 7.38 -7.40
N SER A 53 -12.07 6.08 -7.60
CA SER A 53 -10.79 5.44 -7.26
C SER A 53 -9.59 6.02 -7.99
N VAL A 54 -9.77 6.55 -9.20
CA VAL A 54 -8.69 7.16 -10.00
C VAL A 54 -8.02 8.33 -9.27
N GLN A 55 -8.75 9.05 -8.42
CA GLN A 55 -8.19 10.14 -7.60
C GLN A 55 -7.21 9.62 -6.55
N CYS A 56 -7.43 8.40 -6.05
CA CYS A 56 -6.60 7.76 -5.04
C CYS A 56 -5.35 7.11 -5.66
N SER A 57 -5.49 6.53 -6.85
CA SER A 57 -4.42 5.75 -7.51
C SER A 57 -3.15 6.56 -7.77
N THR A 58 -3.28 7.87 -7.94
CA THR A 58 -2.14 8.76 -8.21
C THR A 58 -1.18 8.89 -7.02
N LYS A 59 -1.66 8.73 -5.79
CA LYS A 59 -0.84 8.81 -4.56
C LYS A 59 -0.63 7.46 -3.89
N LEU A 60 -1.59 6.55 -4.03
CA LEU A 60 -1.58 5.23 -3.40
C LEU A 60 -1.22 4.10 -4.36
N GLU A 61 -0.78 4.45 -5.57
CA GLU A 61 -0.49 3.51 -6.67
C GLU A 61 -1.71 2.66 -7.03
N ALA A 62 -1.48 1.54 -7.72
CA ALA A 62 -2.53 0.60 -8.13
C ALA A 62 -3.36 0.01 -6.96
N GLY A 63 -2.90 0.19 -5.71
CA GLY A 63 -3.62 -0.28 -4.52
C GLY A 63 -4.62 0.73 -3.95
N GLY A 64 -4.67 1.97 -4.44
CA GLY A 64 -5.61 3.00 -3.95
C GLY A 64 -7.02 2.83 -4.50
N GLN A 65 -8.02 2.81 -3.63
CA GLN A 65 -9.43 2.72 -3.99
C GLN A 65 -10.27 3.75 -3.22
N CYS A 66 -11.26 4.33 -3.89
CA CYS A 66 -12.25 5.16 -3.22
C CYS A 66 -13.35 4.26 -2.63
N ASN A 67 -13.50 4.24 -1.31
CA ASN A 67 -14.52 3.48 -0.61
C ASN A 67 -15.18 4.37 0.45
N ASN A 68 -16.51 4.44 0.45
CA ASN A 68 -17.29 5.34 1.31
C ASN A 68 -16.79 6.80 1.24
N SER A 69 -16.52 7.27 0.02
CA SER A 69 -15.99 8.63 -0.26
C SER A 69 -14.63 8.93 0.37
N ILE A 70 -13.87 7.91 0.77
CA ILE A 70 -12.54 8.01 1.37
C ILE A 70 -11.56 7.09 0.65
N CYS A 71 -10.37 7.60 0.34
CA CYS A 71 -9.28 6.81 -0.23
C CYS A 71 -8.74 5.82 0.80
N ASN A 72 -8.81 4.54 0.48
CA ASN A 72 -8.29 3.43 1.27
C ASN A 72 -7.48 2.48 0.38
N CYS A 73 -6.83 1.48 0.97
CA CYS A 73 -6.22 0.40 0.19
C CYS A 73 -7.28 -0.62 -0.22
N ALA A 74 -7.22 -1.04 -1.48
CA ALA A 74 -8.05 -2.10 -2.04
C ALA A 74 -7.80 -3.43 -1.31
N GLU A 75 -8.72 -4.37 -1.49
CA GLU A 75 -8.57 -5.74 -0.97
C GLU A 75 -7.26 -6.38 -1.50
N GLY A 76 -6.54 -7.05 -0.60
CA GLY A 76 -5.22 -7.62 -0.92
C GLY A 76 -4.06 -6.62 -0.90
N PHE A 77 -4.32 -5.36 -0.51
CA PHE A 77 -3.30 -4.34 -0.26
C PHE A 77 -3.36 -3.86 1.19
N HIS A 78 -2.25 -3.35 1.69
CA HIS A 78 -2.17 -2.70 3.00
C HIS A 78 -1.45 -1.36 2.87
N TYR A 79 -1.80 -0.43 3.75
CA TYR A 79 -1.17 0.88 3.78
C TYR A 79 0.15 0.82 4.55
N PHE A 80 1.25 1.22 3.93
CA PHE A 80 2.54 1.34 4.59
C PHE A 80 3.40 2.44 3.97
N LYS A 81 3.95 3.33 4.81
CA LYS A 81 4.84 4.43 4.42
C LYS A 81 4.31 5.32 3.27
N GLY A 82 3.01 5.63 3.26
CA GLY A 82 2.43 6.59 2.33
C GLY A 82 1.80 5.99 1.07
N GLN A 83 1.87 4.68 0.87
CA GLN A 83 1.31 4.02 -0.31
C GLN A 83 0.63 2.68 0.05
N CYS A 84 -0.17 2.17 -0.88
CA CYS A 84 -0.78 0.85 -0.75
C CYS A 84 0.13 -0.21 -1.38
N TRP A 85 0.65 -1.11 -0.54
CA TRP A 85 1.48 -2.22 -0.98
C TRP A 85 0.66 -3.49 -1.13
N LYS A 86 0.95 -4.26 -2.18
CA LYS A 86 0.35 -5.58 -2.35
C LYS A 86 0.78 -6.46 -1.18
N THR A 87 -0.18 -6.98 -0.44
CA THR A 87 0.01 -7.81 0.74
C THR A 87 0.56 -9.18 0.36
N SER A 88 1.65 -9.57 1.01
CA SER A 88 2.31 -10.86 0.86
C SER A 88 2.54 -11.46 2.25
N GLY A 89 2.00 -12.64 2.48
CA GLY A 89 2.20 -13.38 3.73
C GLY A 89 3.53 -14.15 3.74
N LEU A 90 3.81 -14.86 4.84
CA LEU A 90 4.99 -15.73 4.92
C LEU A 90 5.02 -16.73 3.77
N THR A 91 6.22 -16.99 3.24
CA THR A 91 6.49 -17.87 2.10
C THR A 91 5.83 -17.46 0.77
N GLN A 92 5.08 -16.35 0.75
CA GLN A 92 4.50 -15.82 -0.48
C GLN A 92 5.51 -14.95 -1.23
N PRO A 93 5.37 -14.84 -2.56
CA PRO A 93 6.25 -14.03 -3.38
C PRO A 93 6.23 -12.55 -2.97
N CYS A 94 7.39 -11.91 -2.95
CA CYS A 94 7.54 -10.48 -2.66
C CYS A 94 8.56 -9.84 -3.59
N LYS A 95 8.50 -8.51 -3.72
CA LYS A 95 9.50 -7.70 -4.45
C LYS A 95 10.22 -6.71 -3.54
N HIS A 96 9.52 -6.22 -2.52
CA HIS A 96 10.05 -5.30 -1.53
C HIS A 96 9.64 -5.77 -0.14
N ASP A 97 10.40 -5.39 0.87
CA ASP A 97 10.07 -5.68 2.28
C ASP A 97 8.68 -5.16 2.65
N SER A 98 8.31 -4.01 2.10
CA SER A 98 6.98 -3.42 2.26
C SER A 98 5.83 -4.25 1.68
N ASN A 99 6.09 -5.29 0.88
CA ASN A 99 5.04 -6.24 0.50
C ASN A 99 4.72 -7.21 1.64
N CYS A 100 5.68 -7.48 2.52
CA CYS A 100 5.58 -8.49 3.55
C CYS A 100 4.77 -7.95 4.74
N PHE A 101 3.56 -8.47 4.89
CA PHE A 101 2.65 -8.07 5.96
C PHE A 101 2.07 -9.33 6.61
N VAL A 102 2.79 -9.76 7.65
CA VAL A 102 2.54 -11.02 8.38
C VAL A 102 1.87 -10.76 9.73
N SER A 103 2.13 -9.60 10.32
CA SER A 103 1.57 -9.19 11.60
C SER A 103 1.45 -7.67 11.66
N ASN A 104 0.85 -7.14 12.72
CA ASN A 104 0.80 -5.69 12.95
C ASN A 104 2.19 -5.07 13.23
N ASP A 105 3.19 -5.90 13.51
CA ASP A 105 4.58 -5.48 13.55
C ASP A 105 5.18 -5.60 12.14
N PHE A 106 5.29 -4.45 11.46
CA PHE A 106 5.84 -4.34 10.12
C PHE A 106 7.34 -4.70 10.06
N GLU A 107 8.06 -4.64 11.18
CA GLU A 107 9.48 -5.00 11.23
C GLU A 107 9.68 -6.51 11.39
N ALA A 108 8.61 -7.26 11.68
CA ALA A 108 8.67 -8.69 11.95
C ALA A 108 8.93 -9.56 10.71
N SER A 109 8.72 -9.01 9.50
CA SER A 109 8.93 -9.74 8.24
C SER A 109 9.68 -8.91 7.20
N ILE A 110 10.50 -9.59 6.41
CA ILE A 110 11.34 -9.02 5.36
C ILE A 110 11.21 -9.83 4.07
N CYS A 111 11.48 -9.21 2.92
CA CYS A 111 11.53 -9.93 1.66
C CYS A 111 12.92 -10.55 1.47
N ASN A 112 13.00 -11.87 1.39
CA ASN A 112 14.26 -12.54 1.09
C ASN A 112 14.61 -12.31 -0.38
N ASN A 113 15.62 -11.49 -0.67
CA ASN A 113 16.04 -11.14 -2.03
C ASN A 113 16.59 -12.34 -2.85
N VAL A 114 16.96 -13.44 -2.21
CA VAL A 114 17.45 -14.65 -2.91
C VAL A 114 16.29 -15.56 -3.31
N LYS A 115 15.35 -15.80 -2.39
CA LYS A 115 14.18 -16.66 -2.61
C LYS A 115 12.99 -15.92 -3.21
N ASN A 116 12.99 -14.59 -3.15
CA ASN A 116 11.87 -13.69 -3.48
C ASN A 116 10.58 -14.04 -2.72
N ILE A 117 10.69 -14.43 -1.46
CA ILE A 117 9.56 -14.74 -0.58
C ILE A 117 9.67 -14.00 0.75
N CYS A 118 8.54 -13.72 1.39
CA CYS A 118 8.54 -13.15 2.73
C CYS A 118 8.97 -14.18 3.77
N GLU A 119 9.87 -13.78 4.66
CA GLU A 119 10.29 -14.56 5.82
C GLU A 119 10.37 -13.66 7.06
N CYS A 120 10.54 -14.26 8.24
CA CYS A 120 10.69 -13.48 9.46
C CYS A 120 12.04 -12.74 9.47
N SER A 121 12.01 -11.49 9.92
CA SER A 121 13.20 -10.66 10.06
C SER A 121 14.17 -11.24 11.10
N PRO A 122 15.47 -10.86 11.05
CA PRO A 122 16.42 -11.18 12.12
C PRO A 122 15.89 -10.77 13.50
N GLY A 123 16.02 -11.66 14.49
CA GLY A 123 15.45 -11.45 15.83
C GLY A 123 13.97 -11.82 15.95
N TYR A 124 13.36 -12.37 14.88
CA TYR A 124 12.03 -12.94 14.91
C TYR A 124 12.08 -14.43 14.53
N TYR A 125 11.19 -15.23 15.11
CA TYR A 125 11.00 -16.62 14.73
C TYR A 125 9.58 -16.82 14.19
N GLN A 126 9.46 -17.72 13.22
CA GLN A 126 8.17 -18.12 12.71
C GLN A 126 7.45 -18.98 13.75
N ARG A 127 6.24 -18.57 14.11
CA ARG A 127 5.31 -19.34 14.92
C ARG A 127 4.13 -19.75 14.04
N GLU A 128 3.84 -21.05 14.04
CA GLU A 128 2.83 -21.67 13.18
C GLU A 128 3.09 -21.34 11.70
N TYR A 129 2.04 -21.15 10.90
CA TYR A 129 2.17 -20.96 9.45
C TYR A 129 2.15 -19.50 9.00
N SER A 130 1.81 -18.55 9.88
CA SER A 130 1.43 -17.20 9.45
C SER A 130 1.85 -16.07 10.39
N SER A 131 2.68 -16.32 11.41
CA SER A 131 3.09 -15.25 12.34
C SER A 131 4.60 -15.24 12.60
N CYS A 132 5.17 -14.04 12.70
CA CYS A 132 6.53 -13.82 13.18
C CYS A 132 6.45 -13.24 14.59
N ARG A 133 7.19 -13.82 15.54
CA ARG A 133 7.26 -13.34 16.92
C ARG A 133 8.67 -12.95 17.28
N ARG A 134 8.79 -11.86 18.03
CA ARG A 134 10.08 -11.36 18.51
C ARG A 134 10.71 -12.38 19.45
N ILE A 135 12.00 -12.62 19.26
CA ILE A 135 12.84 -13.44 20.13
C ILE A 135 13.26 -12.58 21.32
N SER A 136 13.21 -13.17 22.52
CA SER A 136 13.82 -12.61 23.73
C SER A 136 15.07 -13.41 24.05
N GLU A 137 16.25 -12.79 23.95
CA GLU A 137 17.54 -13.47 24.11
C GLU A 137 18.08 -13.37 25.56
N LYS A 138 17.58 -12.42 26.35
CA LYS A 138 18.03 -12.20 27.74
C LYS A 138 16.87 -11.86 28.70
N PRO A 139 17.05 -12.09 30.02
CA PRO A 139 16.10 -11.65 31.02
C PRO A 139 15.86 -10.13 30.96
N GLY A 140 14.60 -9.72 31.13
CA GLY A 140 14.17 -8.32 31.07
C GLY A 140 13.73 -7.83 29.69
N GLU A 141 13.92 -8.62 28.63
CA GLU A 141 13.30 -8.33 27.33
C GLU A 141 11.82 -8.69 27.31
N SER A 142 11.04 -7.94 26.53
CA SER A 142 9.62 -8.21 26.35
C SER A 142 9.40 -9.58 25.72
N CYS A 143 8.50 -10.35 26.32
CA CYS A 143 8.02 -11.65 25.84
C CYS A 143 6.49 -11.69 26.00
N GLY A 144 5.80 -12.46 25.17
CA GLY A 144 4.37 -12.73 25.33
C GLY A 144 4.07 -14.15 25.81
N ILE A 145 4.93 -15.11 25.44
CA ILE A 145 4.84 -16.51 25.85
C ILE A 145 6.22 -17.06 26.18
N PRO A 146 6.34 -18.15 26.97
CA PRO A 146 7.63 -18.76 27.27
C PRO A 146 8.46 -19.15 26.03
N LEU A 147 7.80 -19.48 24.91
CA LEU A 147 8.47 -19.84 23.65
C LEU A 147 9.21 -18.66 22.99
N ASP A 148 8.83 -17.42 23.32
CA ASP A 148 9.51 -16.22 22.82
C ASP A 148 10.93 -16.13 23.39
N CYS A 149 11.13 -16.65 24.60
CA CYS A 149 12.42 -16.66 25.25
C CYS A 149 13.33 -17.78 24.70
N LYS A 150 14.48 -17.39 24.14
CA LYS A 150 15.48 -18.31 23.56
C LYS A 150 16.74 -18.40 24.42
N TYR A 151 16.57 -18.58 25.73
CA TYR A 151 17.66 -18.80 26.69
C TYR A 151 17.28 -19.86 27.75
N PRO A 152 18.27 -20.49 28.43
CA PRO A 152 18.00 -21.56 29.39
C PRO A 152 17.16 -21.10 30.59
N ASN A 153 16.27 -21.98 31.07
CA ASN A 153 15.37 -21.73 32.22
C ASN A 153 14.51 -20.47 32.09
N ALA A 154 14.22 -20.05 30.86
CA ALA A 154 13.43 -18.87 30.63
C ALA A 154 11.94 -19.10 30.91
N THR A 155 11.35 -18.20 31.69
CA THR A 155 9.91 -18.09 31.86
C THR A 155 9.48 -16.68 31.48
N CYS A 156 8.35 -16.58 30.79
CA CYS A 156 7.76 -15.29 30.49
C CYS A 156 6.77 -14.94 31.60
N THR A 157 7.17 -14.06 32.52
CA THR A 157 6.32 -13.53 33.58
C THR A 157 5.76 -12.18 33.17
N ARG A 158 4.45 -12.02 33.34
CA ARG A 158 3.72 -10.80 32.98
C ARG A 158 3.87 -9.71 34.04
#